data_AF-A0A3D8IZJ0-F1
#
_entry.id   AF-A0A3D8IZJ0-F1
#
_cell.length_a   1.000
_cell.length_b   1.000
_cell.length_c   1.000
_cell.angle_alpha   90.00
_cell.angle_beta   90.00
_cell.angle_gamma   90.00
#
_symmetry.space_group_name_H-M   'P 1'
#
loop_
_entity.id
_entity.type
_entity.pdbx_description
1 polymer ?
#
loop_
_entity_poly.entity_id
_entity_poly.type
_entity_poly.pdbx_seq_one_letter_code
_entity_poly.pdbx_strand_id
1 'polypeptide(L)'
;MICSGDIIKLGRHTIICADSTDIQTYKKLLQDTKVDLVLTSPPYNAGILAPKLLAKSKILDNGLYLNKYQDNLTKQDYYNFCINTLNNISHFVKKNIRYFGMFHTIKNQETIMVI
;
A
#
# COMPACT_ATOMS: atom_id res chain seq x y z
N MET A 1 9.56 -14.27 14.44
CA MET A 1 8.21 -13.95 13.90
C MET A 1 8.08 -12.44 13.93
N ILE A 2 7.58 -11.81 12.86
CA ILE A 2 7.37 -10.35 12.78
C ILE A 2 5.94 -10.04 13.21
N CYS A 3 5.76 -9.03 14.06
CA CYS A 3 4.50 -8.59 14.62
C CYS A 3 4.18 -7.14 14.26
N SER A 4 2.92 -6.74 14.41
CA SER A 4 2.51 -5.35 14.22
C SER A 4 3.26 -4.43 15.19
N GLY A 5 3.80 -3.33 14.67
CA GLY A 5 4.64 -2.38 15.37
C GLY A 5 6.14 -2.67 15.32
N ASP A 6 6.57 -3.81 14.78
CA ASP A 6 8.00 -4.12 14.64
C ASP A 6 8.67 -3.17 13.66
N ILE A 7 9.84 -2.65 14.06
CA ILE A 7 10.72 -1.84 13.22
C ILE A 7 11.96 -2.65 12.91
N ILE A 8 12.28 -2.79 11.63
CA ILE A 8 13.44 -3.53 11.14
C ILE A 8 14.36 -2.53 10.45
N LYS A 9 15.61 -2.43 10.93
CA LYS A 9 16.66 -1.60 10.30
C LYS A 9 17.58 -2.46 9.46
N LEU A 10 17.70 -2.11 8.18
CA LEU A 10 18.59 -2.75 7.20
C LEU A 10 19.55 -1.70 6.64
N GLY A 11 20.62 -1.43 7.39
CA GLY A 11 21.54 -0.33 7.08
C GLY A 11 20.83 1.02 7.12
N ARG A 12 20.76 1.73 5.98
CA ARG A 12 20.06 3.03 5.86
C ARG A 12 18.54 2.89 5.71
N HIS A 13 18.03 1.68 5.52
CA HIS A 13 16.61 1.43 5.28
C HIS A 13 15.91 1.05 6.58
N THR A 14 14.72 1.59 6.78
CA THR A 14 13.87 1.29 7.94
C THR A 14 12.53 0.78 7.44
N ILE A 15 12.12 -0.39 7.91
CA ILE A 15 10.84 -1.03 7.56
C ILE A 15 9.99 -1.08 8.82
N ILE A 16 8.69 -0.88 8.68
CA ILE A 16 7.71 -1.11 9.75
C ILE A 16 6.65 -2.12 9.30
N CYS A 17 6.29 -3.05 10.17
CA CYS A 17 5.10 -3.88 9.98
C CYS A 17 3.95 -3.23 10.74
N ALA A 18 3.04 -2.52 10.06
CA ALA A 18 1.91 -1.83 10.70
C ALA A 18 0.82 -1.47 9.67
N ASP A 19 -0.29 -0.91 10.16
CA ASP A 19 -1.38 -0.40 9.33
C ASP A 19 -1.01 0.96 8.71
N SER A 20 -0.97 1.04 7.38
CA SER A 20 -0.67 2.28 6.64
C SER A 20 -1.80 3.31 6.68
N THR A 21 -2.98 2.95 7.19
CA THR A 21 -4.09 3.91 7.41
C THR A 21 -3.99 4.60 8.76
N ASP A 22 -3.14 4.13 9.68
CA ASP A 22 -2.92 4.77 10.97
C ASP A 22 -1.79 5.81 10.89
N ILE A 23 -2.08 7.05 11.29
CA ILE A 23 -1.08 8.12 11.36
C ILE A 23 0.07 7.79 12.33
N GLN A 24 -0.18 6.99 13.37
CA GLN A 24 0.85 6.59 14.34
C GLN A 24 1.93 5.71 13.71
N THR A 25 1.60 4.94 12.68
CA THR A 25 2.57 4.18 11.88
C THR A 25 3.65 5.09 11.32
N TYR A 26 3.24 6.20 10.68
CA TYR A 26 4.17 7.17 10.10
C TYR A 26 4.94 7.95 11.16
N LYS A 27 4.31 8.34 12.27
CA LYS A 27 5.01 8.98 13.40
C LYS A 27 6.12 8.08 13.95
N LYS A 28 5.84 6.79 14.09
CA LYS A 28 6.80 5.80 14.59
C LYS A 28 7.92 5.52 13.59
N LEU A 29 7.59 5.40 12.30
CA LEU A 29 8.54 5.12 11.22
C LEU A 29 9.45 6.32 10.91
N LEU A 30 8.88 7.51 10.76
CA LEU A 30 9.55 8.69 10.22
C LEU A 30 10.02 9.67 11.30
N GLN A 31 9.36 9.69 12.45
CA GLN A 31 9.65 10.62 13.55
C GLN A 31 9.67 12.07 13.03
N ASP A 32 10.78 12.79 13.20
CA ASP A 32 10.97 14.16 12.71
C ASP A 32 11.42 14.23 11.23
N THR A 33 11.68 13.09 10.59
CA THR A 33 12.16 13.03 9.21
C THR A 33 11.00 13.26 8.24
N LYS A 34 11.19 14.17 7.28
CA LYS A 34 10.28 14.34 6.13
C LYS A 34 10.83 13.63 4.90
N VAL A 35 9.97 12.92 4.18
CA VAL A 35 10.35 12.17 2.98
C VAL A 35 10.29 13.04 1.73
N ASP A 36 11.13 12.69 0.75
CA ASP A 36 11.27 13.36 -0.54
C ASP A 36 10.36 12.79 -1.65
N LEU A 37 9.85 11.57 -1.46
CA LEU A 37 9.02 10.87 -2.44
C LEU A 37 8.14 9.86 -1.70
N VAL A 38 6.90 9.73 -2.16
CA VAL A 38 5.95 8.71 -1.69
C VAL A 38 5.58 7.86 -2.89
N LEU A 39 5.85 6.55 -2.79
CA LEU A 39 5.41 5.55 -3.75
C LEU A 39 4.37 4.67 -3.05
N THR A 40 3.17 4.58 -3.64
CA THR A 40 2.12 3.74 -3.07
C THR A 40 1.31 3.05 -4.17
N SER A 41 0.97 1.78 -3.91
CA SER A 41 0.07 0.96 -4.71
C SER A 41 -1.06 0.50 -3.78
N PRO A 42 -2.04 1.38 -3.51
CA PRO A 42 -3.17 1.01 -2.66
C PRO A 42 -4.04 -0.07 -3.33
N PRO A 43 -4.90 -0.77 -2.57
CA PRO A 43 -5.93 -1.66 -3.13
C PRO A 43 -6.74 -0.95 -4.23
N TYR A 44 -7.14 -1.68 -5.28
CA TYR A 44 -7.78 -1.08 -6.47
C TYR A 44 -9.31 -1.02 -6.39
N ASN A 45 -9.90 -1.56 -5.33
CA ASN A 45 -11.34 -1.73 -5.16
C ASN A 45 -12.02 -2.44 -6.33
N ALA A 46 -11.36 -3.46 -6.89
CA ALA A 46 -11.78 -4.09 -8.15
C ALA A 46 -13.06 -4.94 -8.00
N GLY A 47 -13.44 -5.31 -6.78
CA GLY A 47 -14.58 -6.17 -6.49
C GLY A 47 -14.44 -7.60 -7.01
N ILE A 48 -13.28 -7.95 -7.56
CA ILE A 48 -13.02 -9.25 -8.14
C ILE A 48 -12.18 -10.06 -7.17
N LEU A 49 -12.72 -11.18 -6.71
CA LEU A 49 -11.91 -12.24 -6.13
C LEU A 49 -10.83 -12.61 -7.16
N ALA A 50 -9.56 -12.46 -6.80
CA ALA A 50 -8.39 -12.87 -7.58
C ALA A 50 -8.58 -14.12 -8.48
N PRO A 51 -9.29 -15.19 -8.07
CA PRO A 51 -9.52 -16.35 -8.93
C PRO A 51 -10.29 -16.04 -10.23
N LYS A 52 -11.16 -15.03 -10.30
CA LYS A 52 -11.88 -14.68 -11.54
C LYS A 52 -11.02 -13.93 -12.56
N LEU A 53 -10.04 -13.14 -12.11
CA LEU A 53 -9.04 -12.51 -12.99
C LEU A 53 -7.97 -13.51 -13.45
N LEU A 54 -7.66 -14.49 -12.60
CA LEU A 54 -6.64 -15.52 -12.84
C LEU A 54 -7.18 -16.79 -13.49
N ALA A 55 -8.50 -16.97 -13.67
CA ALA A 55 -9.11 -18.17 -14.24
C ALA A 55 -8.66 -18.52 -15.68
N LYS A 56 -7.98 -17.61 -16.40
CA LYS A 56 -7.31 -17.90 -17.69
C LYS A 56 -5.89 -18.46 -17.55
N SER A 57 -5.32 -18.40 -16.37
CA SER A 57 -3.98 -18.88 -16.03
C SER A 57 -4.12 -20.10 -15.10
N LYS A 58 -3.49 -21.22 -15.43
CA LYS A 58 -3.45 -22.44 -14.60
C LYS A 58 -2.70 -22.27 -13.26
N ILE A 59 -2.63 -21.05 -12.74
CA ILE A 59 -1.95 -20.67 -11.49
C ILE A 59 -3.05 -20.45 -10.44
N LEU A 60 -3.79 -21.50 -10.11
CA LEU A 60 -4.93 -21.40 -9.18
C LEU A 60 -4.66 -22.05 -7.83
N ASP A 61 -3.56 -22.77 -7.65
CA ASP A 61 -3.36 -23.50 -6.40
C ASP A 61 -2.83 -22.66 -5.24
N ASN A 62 -2.25 -21.46 -5.45
CA ASN A 62 -1.69 -20.64 -4.35
C ASN A 62 -1.48 -19.15 -4.71
N GLY A 63 -2.37 -18.54 -5.51
CA GLY A 63 -2.29 -17.12 -5.86
C GLY A 63 -2.28 -16.21 -4.62
N LEU A 64 -1.35 -15.23 -4.59
CA LEU A 64 -1.09 -14.31 -3.47
C LEU A 64 -2.33 -13.58 -2.91
N TYR A 65 -3.36 -13.43 -3.74
CA TYR A 65 -4.58 -12.66 -3.45
C TYR A 65 -5.85 -13.52 -3.28
N LEU A 66 -5.72 -14.86 -3.26
CA LEU A 66 -6.84 -15.76 -3.02
C LEU A 66 -7.34 -15.61 -1.57
N ASN A 67 -8.63 -15.28 -1.41
CA ASN A 67 -9.40 -15.39 -0.16
C ASN A 67 -8.90 -14.60 1.06
N LYS A 68 -7.96 -13.64 0.91
CA LYS A 68 -7.42 -12.86 2.05
C LYS A 68 -8.12 -11.53 2.31
N TYR A 69 -8.61 -10.84 1.28
CA TYR A 69 -9.23 -9.52 1.42
C TYR A 69 -10.31 -9.31 0.36
N GLN A 70 -11.48 -8.80 0.76
CA GLN A 70 -12.53 -8.40 -0.18
C GLN A 70 -12.29 -6.94 -0.58
N ASP A 71 -11.66 -6.76 -1.75
CA ASP A 71 -11.37 -5.45 -2.33
C ASP A 71 -12.64 -4.87 -2.99
N ASN A 72 -13.73 -4.68 -2.23
CA ASN A 72 -15.08 -4.39 -2.74
C ASN A 72 -15.85 -3.31 -1.93
N LEU A 73 -15.12 -2.35 -1.35
CA LEU A 73 -15.69 -1.19 -0.69
C LEU A 73 -16.67 -0.43 -1.61
N THR A 74 -17.62 0.27 -1.01
CA THR A 74 -18.45 1.22 -1.78
C THR A 74 -17.56 2.30 -2.38
N LYS A 75 -18.01 2.94 -3.47
CA LYS A 75 -17.25 4.03 -4.09
C LYS A 75 -16.88 5.14 -3.09
N GLN A 76 -17.81 5.45 -2.18
CA GLN A 76 -17.59 6.48 -1.16
C GLN A 76 -16.56 6.04 -0.12
N ASP A 77 -16.66 4.80 0.36
CA ASP A 77 -15.72 4.27 1.36
C ASP A 77 -14.32 4.14 0.78
N TYR A 78 -14.20 3.71 -0.48
CA TYR A 78 -12.92 3.66 -1.17
C TYR A 78 -12.32 5.05 -1.40
N TYR A 79 -13.14 6.04 -1.80
CA TYR A 79 -12.71 7.42 -1.90
C TYR A 79 -12.18 7.95 -0.56
N ASN A 80 -12.94 7.73 0.52
CA ASN A 80 -12.57 8.13 1.87
C ASN A 80 -11.27 7.44 2.31
N PHE A 81 -11.13 6.14 2.03
CA PHE A 81 -9.91 5.38 2.29
C PHE A 81 -8.68 6.00 1.60
N CYS A 82 -8.78 6.28 0.29
CA CYS A 82 -7.71 6.89 -0.48
C CYS A 82 -7.33 8.28 0.06
N ILE A 83 -8.32 9.15 0.31
CA ILE A 83 -8.07 10.52 0.80
C ILE A 83 -7.50 10.51 2.22
N ASN A 84 -8.03 9.67 3.12
CA ASN A 84 -7.51 9.58 4.48
C ASN A 84 -6.05 9.09 4.50
N THR A 85 -5.74 8.08 3.68
CA THR A 85 -4.37 7.55 3.55
C THR A 85 -3.42 8.63 3.03
N LEU A 86 -3.81 9.34 1.96
CA LEU A 86 -3.00 10.42 1.39
C LEU A 86 -2.82 11.59 2.36
N ASN A 87 -3.88 11.96 3.09
CA ASN A 87 -3.81 13.02 4.11
C ASN A 87 -2.84 12.65 5.23
N ASN A 88 -2.88 11.41 5.73
CA ASN A 88 -1.97 10.94 6.75
C ASN A 88 -0.51 11.03 6.30
N ILE A 89 -0.22 10.56 5.08
CA ILE A 89 1.13 10.63 4.51
C ILE A 89 1.55 12.09 4.30
N SER A 90 0.64 12.97 3.90
CA SER A 90 0.92 14.37 3.58
C SER A 90 1.60 15.15 4.71
N HIS A 91 1.32 14.77 5.96
CA HIS A 91 1.96 15.35 7.12
C HIS A 91 3.47 15.08 7.19
N PHE A 92 3.98 14.09 6.48
CA PHE A 92 5.38 13.64 6.56
C PHE A 92 6.19 13.91 5.28
N VAL A 93 5.62 14.65 4.33
CA VAL A 93 6.27 14.98 3.05
C VAL A 93 6.78 16.41 3.09
N LYS A 94 7.90 16.73 2.42
CA LYS A 94 8.34 18.13 2.26
C LYS A 94 7.44 18.88 1.27
N LYS A 95 7.41 20.23 1.36
CA LYS A 95 6.47 21.12 0.63
C LYS A 95 6.46 21.00 -0.92
N ASN A 96 7.49 20.44 -1.55
CA ASN A 96 7.70 20.52 -3.01
C ASN A 96 7.65 19.16 -3.74
N ILE A 97 6.85 18.20 -3.27
CA ILE A 97 6.97 16.81 -3.70
C ILE A 97 5.76 16.28 -4.47
N ARG A 98 6.07 15.35 -5.38
CA ARG A 98 5.17 14.62 -6.26
C ARG A 98 4.70 13.34 -5.55
N TYR A 99 3.39 13.17 -5.40
CA TYR A 99 2.81 11.87 -5.10
C TYR A 99 2.84 11.03 -6.36
N PHE A 100 3.41 9.83 -6.30
CA PHE A 100 3.28 8.85 -7.37
C PHE A 100 2.41 7.70 -6.86
N GLY A 101 1.10 7.84 -7.04
CA GLY A 101 0.16 6.74 -6.86
C GLY A 101 0.14 5.89 -8.13
N MET A 102 0.56 4.64 -8.05
CA MET A 102 0.38 3.70 -9.15
C MET A 102 -1.07 3.23 -9.21
N PHE A 103 -1.93 4.06 -9.80
CA PHE A 103 -3.24 3.64 -10.28
C PHE A 103 -3.09 3.15 -11.71
N HIS A 104 -2.77 1.86 -11.90
CA HIS A 104 -2.70 1.27 -13.23
C HIS A 104 -3.57 0.02 -13.31
N THR A 105 -4.67 0.12 -14.04
CA THR A 105 -5.37 -1.05 -14.57
C THR A 105 -4.68 -1.44 -15.88
N ILE A 106 -4.22 -2.70 -15.96
CA ILE A 106 -3.87 -3.52 -17.15
C ILE A 106 -2.40 -3.99 -17.23
N LYS A 107 -2.29 -5.34 -17.29
CA LYS A 107 -1.26 -6.26 -17.79
C LYS A 107 0.20 -5.79 -17.89
N ASN A 108 1.05 -6.57 -17.21
CA ASN A 108 2.49 -6.75 -17.45
C ASN A 108 3.32 -5.46 -17.41
N GLN A 109 3.95 -5.21 -16.26
CA GLN A 109 5.40 -5.41 -16.08
C GLN A 109 5.78 -5.09 -14.65
N GLU A 110 6.89 -5.68 -14.21
CA GLU A 110 7.43 -5.69 -12.86
C GLU A 110 7.52 -4.29 -12.25
N THR A 111 7.24 -4.16 -10.95
CA THR A 111 7.51 -2.91 -10.24
C THR A 111 8.06 -3.13 -8.85
N ILE A 112 9.13 -2.39 -8.59
CA ILE A 112 9.98 -2.41 -7.41
C ILE A 112 9.30 -1.62 -6.29
N MET A 113 9.11 -2.31 -5.17
CA MET A 113 8.70 -1.80 -3.87
C MET A 113 9.77 -0.86 -3.31
N VAL A 114 9.37 0.26 -2.72
CA VAL A 114 10.28 1.07 -1.90
C VAL A 114 9.65 1.35 -0.54
N ILE A 115 10.17 0.59 0.44
CA ILE A 115 10.62 0.96 1.79
C ILE A 115 9.79 1.98 2.58
#